data_AF-B9X2K9-F1
#
_entry.id   AF-B9X2K9-F1
#
_cell.length_a   1.000
_cell.length_b   1.000
_cell.length_c   1.000
_cell.angle_alpha   90.00
_cell.angle_beta   90.00
_cell.angle_gamma   90.00
#
_symmetry.space_group_name_H-M   'P 1'
#
loop_
_entity.id
_entity.type
_entity.pdbx_description
1 polymer ?
#
loop_
_entity_poly.entity_id
_entity_poly.type
_entity_poly.pdbx_seq_one_letter_code
_entity_poly.pdbx_strand_id
1 'polypeptide(L)'
;MKIHIYFRHTDISRTTKNNRPEWFSHENCFINLINTIKESKYKDQIAFTFIFDGSLNVASLDPLYQHFENIDMNNKKIFIINGGDQRKAWRECVKLVDEDRRVGKIDKNDLIYFLENDYLHESKWIDEIFNLVKSNIRWDMATLYDHPDKYSEYCEHLDSLKNKNKKTIVFYSGSRHWKIAPSTCATYIMKARVFDRTKIILKLAIYDYKLFLILTKIFRIRLLSPIPALSTHCMASLLSPSINWDDL
;
A
#
# COMPACT_ATOMS: atom_id res chain seq x y z
N MET A 1 14.78 -12.29 2.52
CA MET A 1 13.98 -11.07 2.34
C MET A 1 12.52 -11.49 2.23
N LYS A 2 11.66 -10.86 3.03
CA LYS A 2 10.21 -11.02 3.03
C LYS A 2 9.51 -9.69 2.75
N ILE A 3 8.24 -9.75 2.34
CA ILE A 3 7.33 -8.61 2.34
C ILE A 3 6.35 -8.79 3.51
N HIS A 4 6.37 -7.86 4.45
CA HIS A 4 5.46 -7.84 5.59
C HIS A 4 4.31 -6.88 5.28
N ILE A 5 3.14 -7.43 4.98
CA ILE A 5 1.92 -6.67 4.67
C ILE A 5 1.23 -6.30 5.97
N TYR A 6 0.96 -5.02 6.17
CA TYR A 6 0.14 -4.49 7.25
C TYR A 6 -1.11 -3.89 6.63
N PHE A 7 -2.11 -4.75 6.45
CA PHE A 7 -3.40 -4.43 5.88
C PHE A 7 -4.29 -3.83 6.96
N ARG A 8 -4.74 -2.60 6.76
CA ARG A 8 -5.63 -1.91 7.69
C ARG A 8 -7.05 -1.96 7.18
N HIS A 9 -7.91 -2.56 7.98
CA HIS A 9 -9.34 -2.63 7.76
C HIS A 9 -10.08 -1.95 8.91
N THR A 10 -11.18 -1.30 8.60
CA THR A 10 -12.14 -0.82 9.58
C THR A 10 -13.50 -1.37 9.21
N ASP A 11 -14.37 -1.54 10.19
CA ASP A 11 -15.75 -1.95 9.99
C ASP A 11 -16.37 -1.25 8.77
N ILE A 12 -16.89 -2.05 7.83
CA ILE A 12 -17.51 -1.59 6.59
C ILE A 12 -18.63 -0.59 6.86
N SER A 13 -19.31 -0.68 8.01
CA SER A 13 -20.33 0.29 8.42
C SER A 13 -19.82 1.74 8.50
N ARG A 14 -18.50 1.91 8.71
CA ARG A 14 -17.82 3.21 8.79
C ARG A 14 -17.27 3.70 7.43
N THR A 15 -17.47 2.92 6.37
CA THR A 15 -16.90 3.22 5.04
C THR A 15 -17.83 4.11 4.23
N THR A 16 -17.25 5.08 3.52
CA THR A 16 -18.02 5.97 2.64
C THR A 16 -18.12 5.37 1.26
N LYS A 17 -19.34 5.32 0.71
CA LYS A 17 -19.60 4.87 -0.66
C LYS A 17 -19.38 5.96 -1.73
N ASN A 18 -19.07 7.19 -1.31
CA ASN A 18 -18.97 8.32 -2.24
C ASN A 18 -17.78 8.16 -3.20
N ASN A 19 -18.01 8.46 -4.48
CA ASN A 19 -17.01 8.46 -5.55
C ASN A 19 -16.27 7.12 -5.74
N ARG A 20 -16.93 5.99 -5.47
CA ARG A 20 -16.44 4.64 -5.75
C ARG A 20 -16.99 4.14 -7.10
N PRO A 21 -16.26 3.30 -7.85
CA PRO A 21 -16.81 2.58 -8.99
C PRO A 21 -17.99 1.67 -8.60
N GLU A 22 -18.89 1.34 -9.54
CA GLU A 22 -20.05 0.48 -9.24
C GLU A 22 -19.66 -0.96 -8.85
N TRP A 23 -18.58 -1.48 -9.44
CA TRP A 23 -18.01 -2.80 -9.17
C TRP A 23 -17.22 -2.88 -7.86
N PHE A 24 -16.99 -1.77 -7.17
CA PHE A 24 -16.17 -1.73 -5.97
C PHE A 24 -16.87 -2.38 -4.77
N SER A 25 -16.15 -3.28 -4.12
CA SER A 25 -16.42 -3.67 -2.73
C SER A 25 -15.10 -3.93 -2.00
N HIS A 26 -15.08 -3.69 -0.68
CA HIS A 26 -13.91 -4.01 0.14
C HIS A 26 -13.58 -5.51 0.10
N GLU A 27 -14.61 -6.35 -0.01
CA GLU A 27 -14.46 -7.80 -0.13
C GLU A 27 -13.79 -8.18 -1.45
N ASN A 28 -14.21 -7.59 -2.58
CA ASN A 28 -13.58 -7.81 -3.87
C ASN A 28 -12.10 -7.40 -3.84
N CYS A 29 -11.78 -6.21 -3.30
CA CYS A 29 -10.39 -5.78 -3.13
C CYS A 29 -9.57 -6.78 -2.29
N PHE A 30 -10.16 -7.31 -1.22
CA PHE A 30 -9.49 -8.23 -0.34
C PHE A 30 -9.28 -9.61 -0.98
N ILE A 31 -10.30 -10.15 -1.64
CA ILE A 31 -10.23 -11.42 -2.38
C ILE A 31 -9.18 -11.32 -3.49
N ASN A 32 -9.19 -10.22 -4.26
CA ASN A 32 -8.19 -9.94 -5.28
C ASN A 32 -6.77 -9.93 -4.69
N LEU A 33 -6.54 -9.24 -3.56
CA LEU A 33 -5.25 -9.24 -2.88
C LEU A 33 -4.80 -10.65 -2.47
N ILE A 34 -5.69 -11.46 -1.88
CA ILE A 34 -5.36 -12.82 -1.47
C ILE A 34 -5.03 -13.72 -2.67
N ASN A 35 -5.81 -13.61 -3.76
CA ASN A 35 -5.59 -14.40 -4.97
C ASN A 35 -4.26 -14.04 -5.63
N THR A 36 -3.97 -12.75 -5.81
CA THR A 36 -2.70 -12.30 -6.39
C THR A 36 -1.49 -12.69 -5.53
N ILE A 37 -1.64 -12.76 -4.20
CA ILE A 37 -0.61 -13.33 -3.30
C ILE A 37 -0.39 -14.82 -3.58
N LYS A 38 -1.47 -15.61 -3.65
CA LYS A 38 -1.40 -17.07 -3.85
C LYS A 38 -0.80 -17.45 -5.21
N GLU A 39 -1.05 -16.64 -6.23
CA GLU A 39 -0.54 -16.83 -7.59
C GLU A 39 0.96 -16.52 -7.73
N SER A 40 1.51 -15.68 -6.85
CA SER A 40 2.92 -15.31 -6.93
C SER A 40 3.82 -16.50 -6.61
N LYS A 41 4.89 -16.66 -7.39
CA LYS A 41 5.98 -17.61 -7.07
C LYS A 41 6.73 -17.25 -5.78
N TYR A 42 6.51 -16.04 -5.25
CA TYR A 42 7.11 -15.57 -4.00
C TYR A 42 6.11 -15.58 -2.82
N LYS A 43 4.99 -16.29 -2.92
CA LYS A 43 3.96 -16.37 -1.87
C LYS A 43 4.50 -16.73 -0.48
N ASP A 44 5.51 -17.61 -0.42
CA ASP A 44 6.13 -18.05 0.84
C ASP A 44 7.05 -16.98 1.47
N GLN A 45 7.34 -15.89 0.75
CA GLN A 45 8.05 -14.73 1.26
C GLN A 45 7.11 -13.63 1.77
N ILE A 46 5.81 -13.89 1.82
CA ILE A 46 4.82 -12.97 2.39
C ILE A 46 4.58 -13.31 3.86
N ALA A 47 4.55 -12.27 4.68
CA ALA A 47 3.98 -12.29 6.02
C ALA A 47 2.84 -11.29 6.06
N PHE A 48 1.64 -11.72 6.47
CA PHE A 48 0.43 -10.91 6.37
C PHE A 48 -0.12 -10.62 7.76
N THR A 49 -0.15 -9.34 8.10
CA THR A 49 -0.76 -8.83 9.32
C THR A 49 -2.04 -8.07 8.96
N PHE A 50 -3.18 -8.62 9.36
CA PHE A 50 -4.48 -7.99 9.25
C PHE A 50 -4.77 -7.19 10.51
N ILE A 51 -4.99 -5.89 10.36
CA ILE A 51 -5.30 -4.96 11.45
C ILE A 51 -6.75 -4.54 11.32
N PHE A 52 -7.59 -4.94 12.27
CA PHE A 52 -8.99 -4.55 12.35
C PHE A 52 -9.18 -3.39 13.33
N ASP A 53 -9.65 -2.24 12.85
CA ASP A 53 -10.02 -1.08 13.66
C ASP A 53 -11.48 -1.16 14.12
N GLY A 54 -11.70 -1.76 15.29
CA GLY A 54 -13.01 -1.98 15.91
C GLY A 54 -12.93 -2.90 17.13
N SER A 55 -14.08 -3.34 17.64
CA SER A 55 -14.14 -4.33 18.73
C SER A 55 -14.10 -5.76 18.19
N LEU A 56 -13.67 -6.73 19.01
CA LEU A 56 -13.66 -8.15 18.63
C LEU A 56 -15.05 -8.67 18.24
N ASN A 57 -16.10 -8.24 18.94
CA ASN A 57 -17.47 -8.64 18.64
C ASN A 57 -17.93 -8.16 17.25
N VAL A 58 -17.44 -6.99 16.82
CA VAL A 58 -17.69 -6.48 15.47
C VAL A 58 -16.82 -7.22 14.45
N ALA A 59 -15.53 -7.41 14.77
CA ALA A 59 -14.59 -8.10 13.90
C ALA A 59 -15.06 -9.53 13.55
N SER A 60 -15.56 -10.28 14.52
CA SER A 60 -16.03 -11.66 14.30
C SER A 60 -17.24 -11.77 13.36
N LEU A 61 -17.93 -10.66 13.08
CA LEU A 61 -19.06 -10.59 12.15
C LEU A 61 -18.66 -9.99 10.80
N ASP A 62 -17.42 -9.47 10.68
CA ASP A 62 -16.93 -8.83 9.47
C ASP A 62 -16.49 -9.88 8.42
N PRO A 63 -16.94 -9.78 7.16
CA PRO A 63 -16.66 -10.79 6.14
C PRO A 63 -15.16 -10.87 5.78
N LEU A 64 -14.42 -9.76 5.78
CA LEU A 64 -12.97 -9.79 5.48
C LEU A 64 -12.20 -10.43 6.62
N TYR A 65 -12.58 -10.12 7.87
CA TYR A 65 -12.03 -10.77 9.04
C TYR A 65 -12.26 -12.29 9.02
N GLN A 66 -13.50 -12.72 8.82
CA GLN A 66 -13.86 -14.15 8.75
C GLN A 66 -13.12 -14.84 7.61
N HIS A 67 -13.04 -14.21 6.43
CA HIS A 67 -12.25 -14.74 5.33
C HIS A 67 -10.79 -14.92 5.74
N PHE A 68 -10.15 -13.88 6.30
CA PHE A 68 -8.74 -13.92 6.70
C PHE A 68 -8.45 -14.96 7.78
N GLU A 69 -9.34 -15.09 8.77
CA GLU A 69 -9.24 -16.09 9.84
C GLU A 69 -9.23 -17.52 9.28
N ASN A 70 -9.93 -17.76 8.17
CA ASN A 70 -10.04 -19.08 7.55
C ASN A 70 -9.04 -19.35 6.42
N ILE A 71 -8.27 -18.36 5.94
CA ILE A 71 -7.30 -18.63 4.86
C ILE A 71 -6.17 -19.55 5.33
N ASP A 72 -5.77 -20.48 4.47
CA ASP A 72 -4.52 -21.21 4.67
C ASP A 72 -3.33 -20.34 4.23
N MET A 73 -2.64 -19.76 5.21
CA MET A 73 -1.44 -18.95 5.00
C MET A 73 -0.52 -19.05 6.23
N ASN A 74 0.69 -19.57 6.01
CA ASN A 74 1.65 -19.89 7.07
C ASN A 74 2.04 -18.70 7.99
N ASN A 75 2.16 -17.50 7.43
CA ASN A 75 2.66 -16.31 8.15
C ASN A 75 1.58 -15.25 8.35
N LYS A 76 0.37 -15.66 8.74
CA LYS A 76 -0.75 -14.74 8.99
C LYS A 76 -0.87 -14.34 10.47
N LYS A 77 -1.29 -13.11 10.73
CA LYS A 77 -1.59 -12.58 12.07
C LYS A 77 -2.76 -11.62 12.01
N ILE A 78 -3.55 -11.61 13.08
CA ILE A 78 -4.66 -10.68 13.26
C ILE A 78 -4.36 -9.80 14.47
N PHE A 79 -4.56 -8.50 14.33
CA PHE A 79 -4.55 -7.54 15.44
C PHE A 79 -5.84 -6.75 15.44
N ILE A 80 -6.42 -6.60 16.62
CA ILE A 80 -7.62 -5.79 16.82
C ILE A 80 -7.18 -4.54 17.57
N ILE A 81 -7.53 -3.38 17.03
CA ILE A 81 -7.20 -2.07 17.58
C ILE A 81 -8.49 -1.26 17.77
N ASN A 82 -8.46 -0.29 18.68
CA ASN A 82 -9.57 0.64 18.89
C ASN A 82 -9.09 2.06 18.54
N GLY A 83 -8.77 2.27 17.26
CA GLY A 83 -8.39 3.57 16.72
C GLY A 83 -9.59 4.49 16.58
N GLY A 84 -10.67 4.04 15.94
CA GLY A 84 -11.89 4.84 15.73
C GLY A 84 -11.76 5.94 14.66
N ASP A 85 -10.56 6.14 14.08
CA ASP A 85 -10.32 6.97 12.90
C ASP A 85 -9.04 6.53 12.16
N GLN A 86 -8.91 6.96 10.89
CA GLN A 86 -7.80 6.57 10.01
C GLN A 86 -6.42 6.98 10.54
N ARG A 87 -6.29 8.13 11.22
CA ARG A 87 -5.00 8.60 11.74
C ARG A 87 -4.57 7.78 12.95
N LYS A 88 -5.50 7.41 13.82
CA LYS A 88 -5.21 6.53 14.96
C LYS A 88 -4.90 5.11 14.50
N ALA A 89 -5.67 4.57 13.54
CA ALA A 89 -5.36 3.28 12.93
C ALA A 89 -3.97 3.26 12.27
N TRP A 90 -3.60 4.33 11.58
CA TRP A 90 -2.24 4.52 11.05
C TRP A 90 -1.17 4.49 12.15
N ARG A 91 -1.37 5.19 13.28
CA ARG A 91 -0.41 5.21 14.39
C ARG A 91 -0.23 3.83 15.03
N GLU A 92 -1.32 3.11 15.26
CA GLU A 92 -1.24 1.73 15.78
C GLU A 92 -0.53 0.81 14.79
N CYS A 93 -0.81 0.92 13.50
CA CYS A 93 -0.09 0.19 12.47
C CYS A 93 1.43 0.46 12.51
N VAL A 94 1.84 1.73 12.60
CA VAL A 94 3.27 2.10 12.74
C VAL A 94 3.88 1.56 14.04
N LYS A 95 3.13 1.54 15.15
CA LYS A 95 3.60 0.94 16.41
C LYS A 95 3.82 -0.57 16.28
N LEU A 96 2.89 -1.30 15.67
CA LEU A 96 3.01 -2.74 15.44
C LEU A 96 4.22 -3.08 14.56
N VAL A 97 4.47 -2.30 13.51
CA VAL A 97 5.69 -2.45 12.68
C VAL A 97 6.95 -2.22 13.52
N ASP A 98 6.98 -1.18 14.35
CA ASP A 98 8.12 -0.86 15.23
C ASP A 98 8.35 -1.95 16.30
N GLU A 99 7.29 -2.59 16.78
CA GLU A 99 7.37 -3.76 17.67
C GLU A 99 7.96 -4.97 16.94
N ASP A 100 7.40 -5.35 15.80
CA ASP A 100 7.88 -6.48 15.01
C ASP A 100 9.33 -6.28 14.52
N ARG A 101 9.74 -5.04 14.22
CA ARG A 101 11.16 -4.66 13.98
C ARG A 101 12.03 -4.91 15.20
N ARG A 102 11.62 -4.44 16.40
CA ARG A 102 12.42 -4.55 17.63
C ARG A 102 12.61 -5.98 18.12
N VAL A 103 11.59 -6.83 17.96
CA VAL A 103 11.67 -8.25 18.35
C VAL A 103 12.27 -9.14 17.26
N GLY A 104 12.79 -8.56 16.17
CA GLY A 104 13.53 -9.28 15.13
C GLY A 104 12.67 -10.06 14.14
N LYS A 105 11.34 -9.85 14.10
CA LYS A 105 10.45 -10.54 13.14
C LYS A 105 10.58 -10.01 11.72
N ILE A 106 10.92 -8.73 11.58
CA ILE A 106 11.22 -8.09 10.29
C ILE A 106 12.73 -7.87 10.26
N ASP A 107 13.44 -8.32 9.22
CA ASP A 107 14.87 -8.05 9.04
C ASP A 107 15.11 -6.67 8.40
N LYS A 108 16.31 -6.09 8.54
CA LYS A 108 16.67 -4.80 7.92
C LYS A 108 16.54 -4.78 6.39
N ASN A 109 16.68 -5.94 5.74
CA ASN A 109 16.59 -6.12 4.30
C ASN A 109 15.17 -6.48 3.84
N ASP A 110 14.23 -6.71 4.76
CA ASP A 110 12.84 -6.97 4.43
C ASP A 110 12.13 -5.70 3.94
N LEU A 111 10.97 -5.91 3.35
CA LEU A 111 10.06 -4.87 2.90
C LEU A 111 8.83 -4.83 3.81
N ILE A 112 8.30 -3.64 4.05
CA ILE A 112 7.07 -3.39 4.80
C ILE A 112 6.08 -2.80 3.80
N TYR A 113 4.89 -3.41 3.67
CA TYR A 113 3.82 -2.89 2.84
C TYR A 113 2.68 -2.37 3.73
N PHE A 114 2.57 -1.05 3.83
CA PHE A 114 1.38 -0.43 4.41
C PHE A 114 0.26 -0.44 3.36
N LEU A 115 -0.91 -0.94 3.73
CA LEU A 115 -2.00 -1.14 2.79
C LEU A 115 -3.35 -0.80 3.40
N GLU A 116 -4.11 0.03 2.69
CA GLU A 116 -5.53 0.31 2.96
C GLU A 116 -6.42 -0.76 2.30
N ASN A 117 -7.67 -0.87 2.77
CA ASN A 117 -8.61 -1.93 2.38
C ASN A 117 -9.39 -1.68 1.08
N ASP A 118 -9.00 -0.70 0.29
CA ASP A 118 -9.72 -0.25 -0.90
C ASP A 118 -8.85 -0.15 -2.14
N TYR A 119 -7.85 -1.03 -2.22
CA TYR A 119 -6.97 -1.17 -3.36
C TYR A 119 -7.17 -2.52 -4.04
N LEU A 120 -7.28 -2.49 -5.37
CA LEU A 120 -7.12 -3.68 -6.22
C LEU A 120 -5.66 -3.79 -6.66
N HIS A 121 -5.21 -5.01 -6.90
CA HIS A 121 -3.86 -5.33 -7.34
C HIS A 121 -3.88 -6.06 -8.69
N GLU A 122 -2.94 -5.70 -9.55
CA GLU A 122 -2.66 -6.45 -10.76
C GLU A 122 -1.99 -7.78 -10.41
N SER A 123 -2.17 -8.79 -11.26
CA SER A 123 -1.47 -10.06 -11.12
C SER A 123 0.06 -9.82 -11.04
N LYS A 124 0.79 -10.69 -10.34
CA LYS A 124 2.26 -10.63 -10.28
C LYS A 124 2.86 -9.34 -9.70
N TRP A 125 2.10 -8.48 -9.03
CA TRP A 125 2.66 -7.27 -8.39
C TRP A 125 3.82 -7.58 -7.43
N ILE A 126 3.74 -8.73 -6.74
CA ILE A 126 4.80 -9.23 -5.85
C ILE A 126 6.06 -9.54 -6.64
N ASP A 127 5.92 -10.27 -7.75
CA ASP A 127 7.03 -10.63 -8.63
C ASP A 127 7.76 -9.39 -9.14
N GLU A 128 7.01 -8.35 -9.50
CA GLU A 128 7.57 -7.07 -9.95
C GLU A 128 8.32 -6.33 -8.85
N ILE A 129 7.88 -6.43 -7.60
CA ILE A 129 8.63 -5.90 -6.46
C ILE A 129 9.94 -6.66 -6.26
N PHE A 130 9.94 -7.99 -6.38
CA PHE A 130 11.18 -8.76 -6.33
C PHE A 130 12.11 -8.47 -7.52
N ASN A 131 11.57 -8.22 -8.71
CA ASN A 131 12.36 -7.77 -9.86
C ASN A 131 12.97 -6.39 -9.61
N LEU A 132 12.20 -5.44 -9.06
CA LEU A 132 12.70 -4.12 -8.66
C LEU A 132 13.81 -4.23 -7.60
N VAL A 133 13.70 -5.13 -6.62
CA VAL A 133 14.77 -5.39 -5.64
C VAL A 133 16.04 -5.91 -6.30
N LYS A 134 15.93 -6.83 -7.26
CA LYS A 134 17.07 -7.43 -7.97
C LYS A 134 17.72 -6.47 -8.97
N SER A 135 17.02 -5.40 -9.37
CA SER A 135 17.54 -4.40 -10.29
C SER A 135 18.61 -3.51 -9.66
N ASN A 136 19.38 -2.81 -10.51
CA ASN A 136 20.34 -1.78 -10.07
C ASN A 136 19.69 -0.42 -9.78
N ILE A 137 18.36 -0.34 -9.79
CA ILE A 137 17.64 0.91 -9.52
C ILE A 137 17.75 1.22 -8.03
N ARG A 138 18.32 2.37 -7.69
CA ARG A 138 18.28 2.86 -6.30
C ARG A 138 16.88 3.38 -5.99
N TRP A 139 16.26 2.86 -4.93
CA TRP A 139 14.96 3.28 -4.40
C TRP A 139 14.88 3.05 -2.88
N ASP A 140 13.96 3.73 -2.19
CA ASP A 140 13.73 3.61 -0.75
C ASP A 140 12.30 3.17 -0.43
N MET A 141 11.34 3.69 -1.19
CA MET A 141 9.92 3.37 -1.13
C MET A 141 9.37 3.13 -2.54
N ALA A 142 8.32 2.34 -2.66
CA ALA A 142 7.59 2.11 -3.89
C ALA A 142 6.09 2.11 -3.59
N THR A 143 5.31 2.92 -4.30
CA THR A 143 3.87 2.71 -4.39
C THR A 143 3.59 1.84 -5.59
N LEU A 144 2.58 0.97 -5.50
CA LEU A 144 2.10 0.20 -6.64
C LEU A 144 1.06 1.00 -7.45
N TYR A 145 0.59 2.11 -6.88
CA TYR A 145 -0.44 2.95 -7.43
C TYR A 145 0.15 4.14 -8.20
N ASP A 146 -0.17 4.21 -9.49
CA ASP A 146 0.19 5.35 -10.32
C ASP A 146 -0.93 6.39 -10.26
N HIS A 147 -0.89 7.19 -9.19
CA HIS A 147 -1.99 8.11 -8.88
C HIS A 147 -2.21 9.15 -10.01
N PRO A 148 -3.47 9.37 -10.48
CA PRO A 148 -3.79 10.20 -11.64
C PRO A 148 -3.45 11.69 -11.55
N ASP A 149 -3.28 12.23 -10.35
CA ASP A 149 -2.76 13.59 -10.08
C ASP A 149 -1.41 13.91 -10.76
N LYS A 150 -0.77 12.97 -11.46
CA LYS A 150 0.45 13.20 -12.24
C LYS A 150 0.16 13.45 -13.73
N TYR A 151 -1.10 13.33 -14.14
CA TYR A 151 -1.56 13.42 -15.51
C TYR A 151 -2.58 14.56 -15.61
N SER A 152 -2.10 15.79 -15.82
CA SER A 152 -2.95 16.99 -15.88
C SER A 152 -3.96 16.98 -17.01
N GLU A 153 -3.72 16.19 -18.05
CA GLU A 153 -4.59 15.99 -19.20
C GLU A 153 -5.71 14.98 -18.91
N TYR A 154 -5.56 14.18 -17.86
CA TYR A 154 -6.46 13.07 -17.50
C TYR A 154 -7.19 13.29 -16.17
N CYS A 155 -6.66 14.11 -15.26
CA CYS A 155 -7.19 14.28 -13.91
C CYS A 155 -7.34 15.76 -13.53
N GLU A 156 -8.56 16.17 -13.14
CA GLU A 156 -8.87 17.53 -12.68
C GLU A 156 -8.58 17.77 -11.19
N HIS A 157 -7.98 16.80 -10.48
CA HIS A 157 -7.62 16.96 -9.07
C HIS A 157 -6.69 18.17 -8.89
N LEU A 158 -6.90 18.97 -7.83
CA LEU A 158 -6.14 20.23 -7.62
C LEU A 158 -4.61 20.05 -7.60
N ASP A 159 -4.13 18.86 -7.18
CA ASP A 159 -2.70 18.56 -7.21
C ASP A 159 -2.15 18.25 -8.61
N SER A 160 -3.00 17.94 -9.60
CA SER A 160 -2.58 17.71 -10.98
C SER A 160 -1.98 18.95 -11.63
N LEU A 161 -2.54 20.12 -11.34
CA LEU A 161 -1.99 21.41 -11.80
C LEU A 161 -0.57 21.66 -11.25
N LYS A 162 -0.27 21.18 -10.03
CA LYS A 162 1.08 21.29 -9.44
C LYS A 162 2.09 20.38 -10.14
N ASN A 163 1.62 19.35 -10.84
CA ASN A 163 2.45 18.34 -11.49
C ASN A 163 2.53 18.49 -13.02
N LYS A 164 1.65 19.29 -13.65
CA LYS A 164 1.54 19.49 -15.11
C LYS A 164 2.86 19.62 -15.87
N ASN A 165 3.81 20.39 -15.33
CA ASN A 165 5.09 20.65 -15.99
C ASN A 165 6.28 19.95 -15.29
N LYS A 166 6.03 19.01 -14.37
CA LYS A 166 7.10 18.31 -13.65
C LYS A 166 7.68 17.20 -14.51
N LYS A 167 8.98 17.30 -14.77
CA LYS A 167 9.75 16.21 -15.37
C LYS A 167 10.08 15.16 -14.32
N THR A 168 10.09 13.89 -14.72
CA THR A 168 10.51 12.76 -13.87
C THR A 168 11.49 11.87 -14.63
N ILE A 169 12.21 11.04 -13.89
CA ILE A 169 13.11 10.03 -14.45
C ILE A 169 12.37 8.71 -14.46
N VAL A 170 12.45 8.01 -15.60
CA VAL A 170 11.93 6.65 -15.78
C VAL A 170 13.10 5.67 -15.76
N PHE A 171 12.88 4.55 -15.09
CA PHE A 171 13.81 3.44 -14.95
C PHE A 171 13.16 2.17 -15.50
N TYR A 172 13.98 1.23 -15.96
CA TYR A 172 13.51 -0.09 -16.37
C TYR A 172 14.13 -1.17 -15.48
N SER A 173 13.29 -1.93 -14.80
CA SER A 173 13.69 -2.98 -13.85
C SER A 173 13.98 -4.33 -14.51
N GLY A 174 13.87 -4.41 -15.84
CA GLY A 174 13.98 -5.65 -16.62
C GLY A 174 12.64 -6.26 -17.01
N SER A 175 11.53 -5.80 -16.40
CA SER A 175 10.16 -6.29 -16.64
C SER A 175 9.12 -5.17 -16.56
N ARG A 176 9.33 -4.20 -15.64
CA ARG A 176 8.44 -3.04 -15.47
C ARG A 176 9.20 -1.73 -15.56
N HIS A 177 8.55 -0.70 -16.12
CA HIS A 177 9.00 0.68 -16.01
C HIS A 177 8.59 1.26 -14.66
N TRP A 178 9.47 2.07 -14.06
CA TRP A 178 9.24 2.76 -12.80
C TRP A 178 9.61 4.22 -12.96
N LYS A 179 8.81 5.14 -12.44
CA LYS A 179 9.13 6.57 -12.40
C LYS A 179 9.30 7.06 -10.97
N ILE A 180 9.99 8.19 -10.79
CA ILE A 180 9.94 8.91 -9.51
C ILE A 180 8.55 9.51 -9.33
N ALA A 181 7.93 9.24 -8.18
CA ALA A 181 6.65 9.82 -7.78
C ALA A 181 6.85 10.86 -6.66
N PRO A 182 6.17 12.03 -6.73
CA PRO A 182 6.30 13.06 -5.70
C PRO A 182 5.64 12.70 -4.37
N SER A 183 4.56 11.92 -4.43
CA SER A 183 3.75 11.48 -3.29
C SER A 183 2.85 10.30 -3.70
N THR A 184 2.27 9.65 -2.71
CA THR A 184 1.25 8.60 -2.81
C THR A 184 0.35 8.68 -1.58
N CYS A 185 -0.74 7.92 -1.56
CA CYS A 185 -1.57 7.71 -0.39
C CYS A 185 -0.83 6.90 0.69
N ALA A 186 -1.46 6.68 1.85
CA ALA A 186 -0.97 5.82 2.94
C ALA A 186 -0.85 4.32 2.59
N THR A 187 -0.81 3.98 1.31
CA THR A 187 -0.58 2.66 0.73
C THR A 187 0.72 2.65 -0.07
N TYR A 188 1.76 2.03 0.49
CA TYR A 188 3.10 1.95 -0.13
C TYR A 188 3.99 0.90 0.53
N ILE A 189 4.95 0.40 -0.24
CA ILE A 189 6.02 -0.50 0.17
C ILE A 189 7.25 0.32 0.55
N MET A 190 7.92 -0.04 1.63
CA MET A 190 9.18 0.57 2.04
C MET A 190 10.19 -0.45 2.54
N LYS A 191 11.47 -0.16 2.37
CA LYS A 191 12.55 -1.00 2.95
C LYS A 191 12.53 -0.85 4.48
N ALA A 192 12.69 -1.94 5.23
CA ALA A 192 12.69 -1.92 6.68
C ALA A 192 13.76 -0.98 7.28
N ARG A 193 14.97 -0.97 6.72
CA ARG A 193 16.01 0.02 7.09
C ARG A 193 15.59 1.48 6.91
N VAL A 194 14.67 1.76 5.99
CA VAL A 194 14.14 3.12 5.76
C VAL A 194 13.11 3.45 6.84
N PHE A 195 12.34 2.47 7.30
CA PHE A 195 11.39 2.65 8.39
C PHE A 195 12.10 3.09 9.66
N ASP A 196 13.22 2.43 10.00
CA ASP A 196 13.98 2.74 11.22
C ASP A 196 14.37 4.22 11.31
N ARG A 197 14.74 4.84 10.19
CA ARG A 197 15.14 6.26 10.13
C ARG A 197 13.97 7.23 10.00
N THR A 198 12.79 6.80 9.54
CA THR A 198 11.64 7.69 9.29
C THR A 198 10.48 7.50 10.26
N LYS A 199 10.47 6.46 11.09
CA LYS A 199 9.32 6.08 11.93
C LYS A 199 8.79 7.19 12.83
N ILE A 200 9.64 8.08 13.32
CA ILE A 200 9.22 9.23 14.14
C ILE A 200 8.26 10.13 13.35
N ILE A 201 8.58 10.42 12.09
CA ILE A 201 7.71 11.22 11.21
C ILE A 201 6.45 10.45 10.83
N LEU A 202 6.55 9.14 10.59
CA LEU A 202 5.38 8.31 10.30
C LEU A 202 4.37 8.31 11.46
N LYS A 203 4.84 8.27 12.73
CA LYS A 203 3.99 8.32 13.93
C LYS A 203 3.19 9.63 14.07
N LEU A 204 3.61 10.71 13.40
CA LEU A 204 2.89 11.99 13.44
C LEU A 204 1.55 11.94 12.70
N ALA A 205 1.36 10.98 11.77
CA ALA A 205 0.15 10.85 10.93
C ALA A 205 -0.18 12.16 10.18
N ILE A 206 0.85 12.77 9.59
CA ILE A 206 0.74 13.98 8.78
C ILE A 206 0.07 13.62 7.45
N TYR A 207 -0.70 14.57 6.89
CA TYR A 207 -1.29 14.44 5.57
C TYR A 207 -0.28 14.02 4.48
N ASP A 208 -0.68 13.09 3.63
CA ASP A 208 0.19 12.34 2.73
C ASP A 208 1.12 13.22 1.88
N TYR A 209 0.61 14.23 1.18
CA TYR A 209 1.45 15.10 0.37
C TYR A 209 2.56 15.80 1.19
N LYS A 210 2.21 16.28 2.39
CA LYS A 210 3.18 16.93 3.30
C LYS A 210 4.17 15.91 3.87
N LEU A 211 3.71 14.71 4.19
CA LEU A 211 4.56 13.60 4.63
C LEU A 211 5.62 13.30 3.57
N PHE A 212 5.22 13.07 2.32
CA PHE A 212 6.16 12.74 1.24
C PHE A 212 7.10 13.89 0.89
N LEU A 213 6.65 15.14 1.03
CA LEU A 213 7.53 16.31 0.91
C LEU A 213 8.66 16.28 1.96
N ILE A 214 8.34 15.98 3.21
CA ILE A 214 9.33 15.84 4.30
C ILE A 214 10.27 14.67 4.02
N LEU A 215 9.71 13.49 3.70
CA LEU A 215 10.48 12.29 3.40
C LEU A 215 11.47 12.53 2.24
N THR A 216 11.02 13.19 1.19
CA THR A 216 11.85 13.47 0.01
C THR A 216 12.90 14.54 0.29
N LYS A 217 12.53 15.69 0.86
CA LYS A 217 13.44 16.83 1.03
C LYS A 217 14.43 16.64 2.19
N ILE A 218 13.96 16.13 3.33
CA ILE A 218 14.76 15.99 4.54
C ILE A 218 15.49 14.65 4.55
N PHE A 219 14.75 13.55 4.34
CA PHE A 219 15.33 12.21 4.43
C PHE A 219 15.93 11.72 3.11
N ARG A 220 15.79 12.48 2.00
CA ARG A 220 16.26 12.09 0.67
C ARG A 220 15.71 10.72 0.23
N ILE A 221 14.46 10.46 0.61
CA ILE A 221 13.72 9.25 0.23
C ILE A 221 13.39 9.33 -1.25
N ARG A 222 13.68 8.26 -1.99
CA ARG A 222 13.18 8.08 -3.35
C ARG A 222 11.98 7.14 -3.37
N LEU A 223 10.81 7.72 -3.67
CA LEU A 223 9.58 7.01 -3.96
C LEU A 223 9.47 6.71 -5.45
N LEU A 224 9.23 5.45 -5.80
CA LEU A 224 8.92 5.03 -7.16
C LEU A 224 7.46 4.63 -7.32
N SER A 225 6.92 4.77 -8.53
CA SER A 225 5.64 4.16 -8.95
C SER A 225 5.81 3.46 -10.30
N PRO A 226 5.17 2.30 -10.53
CA PRO A 226 5.28 1.57 -11.78
C PRO A 226 4.41 2.21 -12.88
N ILE A 227 4.79 1.98 -14.13
CA ILE A 227 3.99 2.30 -15.33
C ILE A 227 4.01 1.07 -16.25
N PRO A 228 2.85 0.47 -16.59
CA PRO A 228 1.54 0.73 -15.98
C PRO A 228 1.53 0.40 -14.49
N ALA A 229 0.50 0.85 -13.78
CA ALA A 229 0.34 0.62 -12.34
C ALA A 229 0.28 -0.88 -11.99
N LEU A 230 0.54 -1.21 -10.72
CA LEU A 230 0.38 -2.57 -10.17
C LEU A 230 -0.73 -2.65 -9.12
N SER A 231 -1.32 -1.52 -8.75
CA SER A 231 -2.53 -1.43 -7.95
C SER A 231 -3.29 -0.15 -8.29
N THR A 232 -4.57 -0.06 -7.94
CA THR A 232 -5.32 1.20 -7.98
C THR A 232 -6.03 1.46 -6.67
N HIS A 233 -6.12 2.74 -6.29
CA HIS A 233 -7.09 3.15 -5.28
C HIS A 233 -8.48 3.15 -5.92
N CYS A 234 -9.45 2.43 -5.35
CA CYS A 234 -10.77 2.27 -5.95
C CYS A 234 -11.65 3.50 -5.71
N MET A 235 -11.26 4.62 -6.31
CA MET A 235 -11.97 5.89 -6.35
C MET A 235 -12.19 6.23 -7.82
N ALA A 236 -13.44 6.41 -8.24
CA ALA A 236 -13.85 6.43 -9.65
C ALA A 236 -13.07 7.44 -10.50
N SER A 237 -12.84 8.65 -9.97
CA SER A 237 -12.08 9.71 -10.66
C SER A 237 -10.56 9.63 -10.48
N LEU A 238 -10.08 8.66 -9.71
CA LEU A 238 -8.67 8.49 -9.36
C LEU A 238 -8.16 7.07 -9.69
N LEU A 239 -8.84 6.30 -10.54
CA LEU A 239 -8.31 5.02 -10.99
C LEU A 239 -6.99 5.23 -11.77
N SER A 240 -5.98 4.39 -11.50
CA SER A 240 -4.76 4.39 -12.28
C SER A 240 -5.05 4.13 -13.76
N PRO A 241 -4.41 4.88 -14.68
CA PRO A 241 -4.71 4.75 -16.10
C PRO A 241 -4.17 3.44 -16.70
N SER A 242 -4.64 3.10 -17.90
CA SER A 242 -4.14 2.03 -18.78
C SER A 242 -4.44 0.59 -18.35
N ILE A 243 -5.13 0.37 -17.23
CA ILE A 243 -5.61 -0.96 -16.80
C ILE A 243 -7.13 -0.87 -16.64
N ASN A 244 -7.85 -1.87 -17.15
CA ASN A 244 -9.28 -2.02 -16.85
C ASN A 244 -9.42 -2.73 -15.51
N TRP A 245 -9.70 -1.96 -14.45
CA TRP A 245 -9.74 -2.48 -13.09
C TRP A 245 -11.02 -3.25 -12.75
N ASP A 246 -12.08 -3.12 -13.57
CA ASP A 246 -13.33 -3.88 -13.43
C ASP A 246 -13.12 -5.37 -13.77
N ASP A 247 -12.10 -5.68 -14.58
CA ASP A 247 -11.81 -7.06 -15.01
C ASP A 247 -11.00 -7.87 -13.98
N LEU A 248 -10.67 -7.29 -12.81
CA LEU A 248 -9.72 -7.82 -11.81
C LEU A 248 -10.35 -8.25 -10.48
#